data_AF-A0A2W5K462-F1
#
_entry.id   AF-A0A2W5K462-F1
#
_cell.length_a   1.000
_cell.length_b   1.000
_cell.length_c   1.000
_cell.angle_alpha   90.00
_cell.angle_beta   90.00
_cell.angle_gamma   90.00
#
_symmetry.space_group_name_H-M   'P 1'
#
loop_
_entity.id
_entity.type
_entity.pdbx_description
1 polymer ?
#
loop_
_entity_poly.entity_id
_entity_poly.type
_entity_poly.pdbx_seq_one_letter_code
_entity_poly.pdbx_strand_id
1 'polypeptide(L)'
;MSAAVAGLNAAGDALRRGFRWWGQGLAMALPASVLALVLGDRRSVHLEADETDGLTARLTPTPFAAKVLAEAPLNGAPGDHGAALKIIRAAARSRPVAFTPPPDLVLTQEVTVPEAALENLRQAVSFGIPTWTPFEADMLVHHADVVGRRGEQARVRIRMVLRDALEPFLETARDAGVPIRLVAFDRSLQGCAELGEPAKRASAAKKIDLALLSSAVALACALLGTLHLQWSSELDRLDADIRAEIAQQAKQRAVEQKLAEMGERRRTVLTKRAAEPRLAEIVAAVANALPETAEVSEFTWAAAQGRIVASKAAAPEIKAAFDGAGMAIVSGPTTVGGDRVAFEFALRKPAP
;
A
#
# COMPACT_ATOMS: atom_id res chain seq x y z
N MET A 1 29.93 23.68 3.08
CA MET A 1 29.47 22.73 2.04
C MET A 1 30.17 21.38 2.06
N SER A 2 31.41 21.25 2.58
CA SER A 2 32.15 19.96 2.63
C SER A 2 31.52 18.89 3.56
N ALA A 3 30.95 19.28 4.71
CA ALA A 3 30.40 18.33 5.69
C ALA A 3 29.10 17.62 5.25
N ALA A 4 28.27 18.27 4.43
CA ALA A 4 27.01 17.69 3.95
C ALA A 4 27.24 16.60 2.88
N VAL A 5 28.29 16.75 2.06
CA VAL A 5 28.67 15.77 1.04
C VAL A 5 29.30 14.52 1.69
N ALA A 6 30.10 14.70 2.75
CA ALA A 6 30.65 13.58 3.52
C ALA A 6 29.57 12.72 4.19
N GLY A 7 28.49 13.34 4.71
CA GLY A 7 27.36 12.62 5.32
C GLY A 7 26.57 11.76 4.33
N LEU A 8 26.39 12.24 3.10
CA LEU A 8 25.71 11.50 2.03
C LEU A 8 26.54 10.30 1.54
N ASN A 9 27.86 10.45 1.43
CA ASN A 9 28.77 9.35 1.07
C ASN A 9 28.82 8.27 2.16
N ALA A 10 28.89 8.67 3.43
CA ALA A 10 28.87 7.73 4.55
C ALA A 10 27.55 6.93 4.64
N ALA A 11 26.42 7.57 4.37
CA ALA A 11 25.11 6.91 4.30
C ALA A 11 25.02 5.95 3.09
N GLY A 12 25.57 6.34 1.94
CA GLY A 12 25.65 5.49 0.75
C GLY A 12 26.51 4.24 0.99
N ASP A 13 27.65 4.39 1.66
CA ASP A 13 28.53 3.27 2.01
C ASP A 13 27.90 2.35 3.06
N ALA A 14 27.17 2.89 4.03
CA ALA A 14 26.44 2.10 5.01
C ALA A 14 25.34 1.26 4.36
N LEU A 15 24.58 1.84 3.40
CA LEU A 15 23.58 1.12 2.62
C LEU A 15 24.20 0.05 1.74
N ARG A 16 25.31 0.34 1.04
CA ARG A 16 26.03 -0.65 0.22
C ARG A 16 26.55 -1.81 1.06
N ARG A 17 27.08 -1.54 2.25
CA ARG A 17 27.52 -2.58 3.21
C ARG A 17 26.33 -3.41 3.70
N GLY A 18 25.22 -2.77 4.05
CA GLY A 18 23.98 -3.43 4.47
C GLY A 18 23.43 -4.36 3.39
N PHE A 19 23.32 -3.88 2.16
CA PHE A 19 22.88 -4.70 1.01
C PHE A 19 23.87 -5.83 0.68
N ARG A 20 25.19 -5.60 0.80
CA ARG A 20 26.19 -6.68 0.64
C ARG A 20 26.04 -7.76 1.70
N TRP A 21 25.86 -7.35 2.96
CA TRP A 21 25.67 -8.27 4.07
C TRP A 21 24.38 -9.07 3.91
N TRP A 22 23.28 -8.40 3.57
CA TRP A 22 21.98 -9.03 3.34
C TRP A 22 22.02 -9.97 2.12
N GLY A 23 22.67 -9.57 1.03
CA GLY A 23 22.87 -10.39 -0.15
C GLY A 23 23.76 -11.62 0.11
N GLN A 24 24.78 -11.51 0.98
CA GLN A 24 25.57 -12.64 1.42
C GLN A 24 24.76 -13.61 2.29
N GLY A 25 23.93 -13.11 3.20
CA GLY A 25 23.03 -13.93 4.01
C GLY A 25 22.00 -14.69 3.17
N LEU A 26 21.38 -14.02 2.19
CA LEU A 26 20.47 -14.66 1.25
C LEU A 26 21.18 -15.71 0.38
N ALA A 27 22.39 -15.42 -0.08
CA ALA A 27 23.17 -16.34 -0.90
C ALA A 27 23.56 -17.63 -0.16
N MET A 28 23.67 -17.59 1.17
CA MET A 28 23.89 -18.79 1.99
C MET A 28 22.60 -19.56 2.29
N ALA A 29 21.45 -18.90 2.28
CA ALA A 29 20.15 -19.52 2.56
C ALA A 29 19.46 -20.10 1.30
N LEU A 30 19.88 -19.70 0.09
CA LEU A 30 19.29 -20.21 -1.15
C LEU A 30 19.97 -21.50 -1.64
N PRO A 31 19.21 -22.48 -2.16
CA PRO A 31 19.75 -23.66 -2.83
C PRO A 31 20.63 -23.30 -4.03
N ALA A 32 21.71 -24.05 -4.25
CA ALA A 32 22.68 -23.83 -5.32
C ALA A 32 22.04 -23.80 -6.73
N SER A 33 20.93 -24.51 -6.94
CA SER A 33 20.14 -24.52 -8.18
C SER A 33 19.47 -23.18 -8.47
N VAL A 34 18.95 -22.49 -7.45
CA VAL A 34 18.30 -21.18 -7.60
C VAL A 34 19.36 -20.08 -7.79
N LEU A 35 20.50 -20.18 -7.09
CA LEU A 35 21.65 -19.30 -7.33
C LEU A 35 22.17 -19.42 -8.76
N ALA A 36 22.23 -20.62 -9.34
CA ALA A 36 22.66 -20.82 -10.71
C ALA A 36 21.69 -20.24 -11.75
N LEU A 37 20.39 -20.23 -11.44
CA LEU A 37 19.36 -19.63 -12.30
C LEU A 37 19.40 -18.09 -12.27
N VAL A 38 19.62 -17.50 -11.08
CA VAL A 38 19.59 -16.04 -10.86
C VAL A 38 20.92 -15.37 -11.20
N LEU A 39 22.06 -16.00 -10.90
CA LEU A 39 23.39 -15.44 -11.16
C LEU A 39 24.04 -15.97 -12.45
N GLY A 40 23.35 -16.86 -13.16
CA GLY A 40 23.88 -17.54 -14.35
C GLY A 40 24.95 -18.58 -14.02
N ASP A 41 25.38 -19.30 -15.06
CA ASP A 41 26.45 -20.30 -14.96
C ASP A 41 27.78 -19.60 -14.62
N ARG A 42 28.22 -19.78 -13.36
CA ARG A 42 29.39 -19.14 -12.71
C ARG A 42 30.74 -19.73 -13.12
N ARG A 43 30.75 -20.71 -14.02
CA ARG A 43 32.00 -21.38 -14.41
C ARG A 43 33.00 -20.39 -15.00
N SER A 44 34.16 -20.26 -14.40
CA SER A 44 35.26 -19.40 -14.88
C SER A 44 36.31 -20.23 -15.59
N VAL A 45 36.91 -19.65 -16.64
CA VAL A 45 38.11 -20.22 -17.26
C VAL A 45 39.33 -19.59 -16.60
N HIS A 46 40.19 -20.43 -16.06
CA HIS A 46 41.44 -20.06 -15.44
C HIS A 46 42.61 -20.59 -16.27
N LEU A 47 43.61 -19.75 -16.49
CA LEU A 47 44.84 -20.14 -17.17
C LEU A 47 45.98 -20.08 -16.14
N GLU A 48 46.68 -21.19 -15.99
CA GLU A 48 47.90 -21.29 -15.17
C GLU A 48 49.06 -21.59 -16.11
N ALA A 49 50.17 -20.88 -15.92
CA ALA A 49 51.43 -21.23 -16.55
C ALA A 49 52.10 -22.36 -15.74
N ASP A 50 52.50 -23.42 -16.43
CA ASP A 50 53.26 -24.55 -15.91
C ASP A 50 54.76 -24.22 -15.90
N GLU A 51 55.54 -24.93 -15.09
CA GLU A 51 56.98 -24.73 -14.90
C GLU A 51 57.81 -24.94 -16.18
N THR A 52 57.21 -25.54 -17.22
CA THR A 52 57.85 -25.90 -18.49
C THR A 52 57.39 -25.05 -19.69
N ASP A 53 57.03 -23.78 -19.46
CA ASP A 53 56.45 -22.86 -20.47
C ASP A 53 55.08 -23.30 -21.04
N GLY A 54 54.48 -24.31 -20.41
CA GLY A 54 53.16 -24.87 -20.70
C GLY A 54 52.01 -23.96 -20.25
N LEU A 55 51.17 -23.42 -21.13
CA LEU A 55 49.95 -22.75 -20.68
C LEU A 55 48.82 -23.78 -20.52
N THR A 56 48.32 -23.99 -19.32
CA THR A 56 47.23 -24.95 -19.06
C THR A 56 45.93 -24.23 -18.74
N ALA A 57 44.87 -24.58 -19.47
CA ALA A 57 43.55 -24.03 -19.26
C ALA A 57 42.69 -24.94 -18.40
N ARG A 58 42.14 -24.40 -17.31
CA ARG A 58 41.23 -25.06 -16.38
C ARG A 58 39.86 -24.40 -16.37
N LEU A 59 38.81 -25.19 -16.55
CA LEU A 59 37.44 -24.77 -16.34
C LEU A 59 37.01 -25.14 -14.91
N THR A 60 36.62 -24.16 -14.11
CA THR A 60 36.18 -24.38 -12.72
C THR A 60 34.76 -23.84 -12.50
N PRO A 61 33.93 -24.45 -11.62
CA PRO A 61 32.55 -23.99 -11.34
C PRO A 61 32.49 -22.60 -10.72
N THR A 62 33.52 -22.27 -9.94
CA THR A 62 33.77 -20.96 -9.36
C THR A 62 35.25 -20.66 -9.51
N PRO A 63 35.64 -19.38 -9.48
CA PRO A 63 37.05 -19.01 -9.53
C PRO A 63 37.82 -19.72 -8.43
N PHE A 64 38.94 -20.35 -8.81
CA PHE A 64 39.83 -21.07 -7.90
C PHE A 64 39.18 -22.24 -7.14
N ALA A 65 38.08 -22.81 -7.63
CA ALA A 65 37.54 -24.04 -7.07
C ALA A 65 38.55 -25.18 -7.22
N ALA A 66 38.73 -25.98 -6.16
CA ALA A 66 39.58 -27.18 -6.20
C ALA A 66 39.06 -28.23 -7.21
N LYS A 67 37.75 -28.20 -7.53
CA LYS A 67 37.15 -29.10 -8.51
C LYS A 67 37.33 -28.54 -9.93
N VAL A 68 38.22 -29.18 -10.69
CA VAL A 68 38.43 -28.91 -12.11
C VAL A 68 37.38 -29.68 -12.93
N LEU A 69 36.66 -28.97 -13.80
CA LEU A 69 35.64 -29.55 -14.69
C LEU A 69 36.23 -30.00 -16.03
N ALA A 70 37.25 -29.29 -16.50
CA ALA A 70 38.01 -29.63 -17.69
C ALA A 70 39.40 -29.00 -17.58
N GLU A 71 40.41 -29.71 -18.05
CA GLU A 71 41.79 -29.25 -18.13
C GLU A 71 42.33 -29.57 -19.52
N ALA A 72 43.02 -28.61 -20.15
CA ALA A 72 43.64 -28.81 -21.44
C ALA A 72 44.92 -27.97 -21.57
N PRO A 73 46.05 -28.56 -22.01
CA PRO A 73 47.21 -27.78 -22.39
C PRO A 73 46.89 -26.96 -23.65
N LEU A 74 47.37 -25.72 -23.69
CA LEU A 74 47.25 -24.80 -24.82
C LEU A 74 48.45 -24.87 -25.76
N ASN A 75 49.55 -25.52 -25.36
CA ASN A 75 50.78 -25.67 -26.14
C ASN A 75 50.72 -26.78 -27.21
N GLY A 76 49.52 -27.27 -27.56
CA GLY A 76 49.33 -28.28 -28.59
C GLY A 76 49.29 -27.68 -30.00
N ALA A 77 49.70 -28.45 -31.01
CA ALA A 77 49.53 -28.05 -32.40
C ALA A 77 48.05 -27.72 -32.70
N PRO A 78 47.73 -26.74 -33.58
CA PRO A 78 46.38 -26.28 -33.91
C PRO A 78 45.31 -27.37 -34.13
N GLY A 79 45.71 -28.58 -34.52
CA GLY A 79 44.85 -29.74 -34.79
C GLY A 79 44.67 -30.77 -33.67
N ASP A 80 45.46 -30.75 -32.58
CA ASP A 80 45.41 -31.78 -31.51
C ASP A 80 44.59 -31.34 -30.28
N HIS A 81 43.74 -30.36 -30.50
CA HIS A 81 42.93 -29.76 -29.45
C HIS A 81 41.73 -30.66 -29.12
N GLY A 82 41.95 -31.58 -28.16
CA GLY A 82 40.96 -32.53 -27.66
C GLY A 82 39.64 -31.90 -27.19
N ALA A 83 38.64 -32.74 -26.90
CA ALA A 83 37.28 -32.32 -26.54
C ALA A 83 37.23 -31.31 -25.37
N ALA A 84 38.18 -31.40 -24.42
CA ALA A 84 38.32 -30.48 -23.30
C ALA A 84 38.57 -29.03 -23.74
N LEU A 85 39.44 -28.78 -24.73
CA LEU A 85 39.69 -27.41 -25.18
C LEU A 85 38.49 -26.81 -25.92
N LYS A 86 37.69 -27.62 -26.63
CA LYS A 86 36.44 -27.13 -27.25
C LYS A 86 35.45 -26.60 -26.20
N ILE A 87 35.31 -27.30 -25.08
CA ILE A 87 34.46 -26.88 -23.96
C ILE A 87 35.00 -25.57 -23.35
N ILE A 88 36.32 -25.49 -23.16
CA ILE A 88 36.99 -24.30 -22.61
C ILE A 88 36.84 -23.10 -23.56
N ARG A 89 37.06 -23.25 -24.88
CA ARG A 89 36.85 -22.20 -25.89
C ARG A 89 35.40 -21.71 -25.89
N ALA A 90 34.43 -22.61 -25.80
CA ALA A 90 33.02 -22.24 -25.71
C ALA A 90 32.73 -21.40 -24.45
N ALA A 91 33.31 -21.78 -23.31
CA ALA A 91 33.20 -21.01 -22.08
C ALA A 91 33.91 -19.64 -22.18
N ALA A 92 35.10 -19.58 -22.78
CA ALA A 92 35.89 -18.36 -22.97
C ALA A 92 35.21 -17.33 -23.90
N ARG A 93 34.34 -17.75 -24.82
CA ARG A 93 33.55 -16.83 -25.66
C ARG A 93 32.50 -16.05 -24.89
N SER A 94 31.94 -16.65 -23.85
CA SER A 94 30.84 -16.05 -23.07
C SER A 94 31.31 -15.40 -21.77
N ARG A 95 32.58 -15.58 -21.38
CA ARG A 95 33.10 -15.22 -20.06
C ARG A 95 34.53 -14.68 -20.11
N PRO A 96 34.92 -13.79 -19.17
CA PRO A 96 36.31 -13.35 -19.07
C PRO A 96 37.20 -14.50 -18.63
N VAL A 97 38.35 -14.63 -19.28
CA VAL A 97 39.40 -15.58 -18.93
C VAL A 97 40.40 -14.90 -18.00
N ALA A 98 40.70 -15.52 -16.87
CA ALA A 98 41.67 -15.04 -15.90
C ALA A 98 42.97 -15.86 -15.96
N PHE A 99 44.10 -15.18 -16.06
CA PHE A 99 45.44 -15.75 -16.08
C PHE A 99 46.15 -15.50 -14.73
N THR A 100 46.72 -16.54 -14.12
CA THR A 100 47.64 -16.38 -12.99
C THR A 100 49.07 -16.43 -13.53
N PRO A 101 49.82 -15.32 -13.47
CA PRO A 101 51.23 -15.32 -13.84
C PRO A 101 52.05 -16.18 -12.86
N PRO A 102 53.14 -16.80 -13.31
CA PRO A 102 54.12 -17.43 -12.44
C PRO A 102 54.58 -16.48 -11.33
N PRO A 103 54.84 -16.98 -10.11
CA PRO A 103 55.24 -16.15 -8.98
C PRO A 103 56.52 -15.35 -9.27
N ASP A 104 57.43 -15.89 -10.09
CA ASP A 104 58.70 -15.25 -10.44
C ASP A 104 58.53 -14.00 -11.33
N LEU A 105 57.38 -13.86 -12.00
CA LEU A 105 57.04 -12.69 -12.81
C LEU A 105 56.26 -11.62 -12.02
N VAL A 106 55.90 -11.89 -10.76
CA VAL A 106 55.10 -10.97 -9.94
C VAL A 106 55.97 -10.26 -8.91
N LEU A 107 56.11 -8.95 -9.07
CA LEU A 107 56.70 -8.09 -8.05
C LEU A 107 55.62 -7.67 -7.04
N THR A 108 55.86 -7.93 -5.76
CA THR A 108 54.99 -7.51 -4.65
C THR A 108 55.71 -6.50 -3.77
N GLN A 109 55.09 -5.35 -3.53
CA GLN A 109 55.65 -4.29 -2.70
C GLN A 109 54.59 -3.70 -1.77
N GLU A 110 54.96 -3.41 -0.52
CA GLU A 110 54.10 -2.70 0.42
C GLU A 110 54.52 -1.23 0.50
N VAL A 111 53.55 -0.33 0.30
CA VAL A 111 53.74 1.12 0.36
C VAL A 111 52.74 1.77 1.30
N THR A 112 53.07 2.95 1.78
CA THR A 112 52.17 3.76 2.61
C THR A 112 51.62 4.91 1.77
N VAL A 113 50.29 5.01 1.70
CA VAL A 113 49.59 6.08 1.00
C VAL A 113 48.75 6.90 1.98
N PRO A 114 48.49 8.18 1.70
CA PRO A 114 47.53 8.97 2.47
C PRO A 114 46.14 8.31 2.46
N GLU A 115 45.38 8.42 3.55
CA GLU A 115 44.03 7.84 3.63
C GLU A 115 43.10 8.42 2.55
N ALA A 116 43.26 9.71 2.22
CA ALA A 116 42.54 10.36 1.13
C ALA A 116 42.76 9.68 -0.25
N ALA A 117 43.91 9.02 -0.45
CA ALA A 117 44.21 8.30 -1.68
C ALA A 117 43.42 6.98 -1.82
N LEU A 118 42.81 6.48 -0.74
CA LEU A 118 42.02 5.25 -0.78
C LEU A 118 40.74 5.39 -1.61
N GLU A 119 40.16 6.59 -1.70
CA GLU A 119 38.96 6.85 -2.52
C GLU A 119 39.20 6.53 -3.99
N ASN A 120 40.44 6.70 -4.45
CA ASN A 120 40.86 6.39 -5.81
C ASN A 120 42.23 5.71 -5.83
N LEU A 121 42.31 4.58 -5.11
CA LEU A 121 43.55 3.84 -4.90
C LEU A 121 44.26 3.48 -6.21
N ARG A 122 43.50 3.07 -7.23
CA ARG A 122 44.06 2.69 -8.54
C ARG A 122 44.82 3.85 -9.19
N GLN A 123 44.22 5.04 -9.22
CA GLN A 123 44.85 6.21 -9.82
C GLN A 123 46.04 6.68 -8.99
N ALA A 124 45.90 6.70 -7.65
CA ALA A 124 46.99 7.07 -6.76
C ALA A 124 48.20 6.16 -6.89
N VAL A 125 47.97 4.84 -7.00
CA VAL A 125 49.05 3.87 -7.23
C VAL A 125 49.66 4.05 -8.61
N SER A 126 48.85 4.28 -9.66
CA SER A 126 49.38 4.55 -11.01
C SER A 126 50.33 5.75 -11.05
N PHE A 127 50.01 6.84 -10.32
CA PHE A 127 50.92 7.98 -10.19
C PHE A 127 52.16 7.70 -9.34
N GLY A 128 52.05 6.83 -8.34
CA GLY A 128 53.15 6.48 -7.44
C GLY A 128 54.15 5.47 -8.01
N ILE A 129 53.75 4.67 -9.01
CA ILE A 129 54.59 3.61 -9.61
C ILE A 129 55.97 4.11 -10.08
N PRO A 130 56.09 5.23 -10.81
CA PRO A 130 57.40 5.74 -11.25
C PRO A 130 58.30 6.21 -10.08
N THR A 131 57.72 6.46 -8.91
CA THR A 131 58.48 6.84 -7.69
C THR A 131 59.01 5.62 -6.95
N TRP A 132 58.31 4.48 -7.04
CA TRP A 132 58.64 3.26 -6.29
C TRP A 132 59.38 2.23 -7.14
N THR A 133 59.30 2.34 -8.46
CA THR A 133 59.88 1.39 -9.41
C THR A 133 60.53 2.13 -10.58
N PRO A 134 61.52 1.54 -11.25
CA PRO A 134 62.14 2.13 -12.44
C PRO A 134 61.25 2.03 -13.70
N PHE A 135 59.98 1.65 -13.55
CA PHE A 135 59.05 1.44 -14.64
C PHE A 135 57.92 2.48 -14.61
N GLU A 136 57.46 2.84 -15.79
CA GLU A 136 56.23 3.60 -15.99
C GLU A 136 54.98 2.74 -15.74
N ALA A 137 53.89 3.40 -15.32
CA ALA A 137 52.65 2.71 -14.95
C ALA A 137 51.93 2.05 -16.14
N ASP A 138 52.20 2.50 -17.36
CA ASP A 138 51.64 1.94 -18.60
C ASP A 138 52.33 0.64 -19.02
N MET A 139 53.62 0.46 -18.71
CA MET A 139 54.38 -0.76 -18.94
C MET A 139 54.02 -1.90 -17.99
N LEU A 140 53.28 -1.59 -16.91
CA LEU A 140 52.92 -2.53 -15.86
C LEU A 140 51.42 -2.84 -15.85
N VAL A 141 51.09 -4.10 -15.58
CA VAL A 141 49.77 -4.49 -15.09
C VAL A 141 49.88 -4.56 -13.57
N HIS A 142 49.05 -3.79 -12.86
CA HIS A 142 49.13 -3.71 -11.40
C HIS A 142 47.76 -3.84 -10.74
N HIS A 143 47.77 -4.38 -9.51
CA HIS A 143 46.64 -4.43 -8.60
C HIS A 143 47.09 -3.98 -7.21
N ALA A 144 46.22 -3.30 -6.47
CA ALA A 144 46.52 -2.79 -5.14
C ALA A 144 45.42 -3.15 -4.13
N ASP A 145 45.83 -3.73 -3.00
CA ASP A 145 44.97 -4.10 -1.88
C ASP A 145 45.37 -3.38 -0.58
N VAL A 146 44.39 -2.97 0.22
CA VAL A 146 44.63 -2.31 1.50
C VAL A 146 44.94 -3.35 2.57
N VAL A 147 46.15 -3.30 3.13
CA VAL A 147 46.63 -4.23 4.17
C VAL A 147 46.29 -3.72 5.57
N GLY A 148 46.29 -2.40 5.77
CA GLY A 148 45.98 -1.81 7.06
C GLY A 148 45.79 -0.30 7.01
N ARG A 149 45.15 0.26 8.03
CA ARG A 149 44.93 1.71 8.18
C ARG A 149 45.47 2.17 9.53
N ARG A 150 46.15 3.31 9.57
CA ARG A 150 46.71 3.90 10.78
C ARG A 150 46.66 5.42 10.69
N GLY A 151 45.66 6.02 11.35
CA GLY A 151 45.43 7.46 11.30
C GLY A 151 45.22 7.92 9.85
N GLU A 152 45.86 9.02 9.46
CA GLU A 152 45.76 9.60 8.11
C GLU A 152 46.55 8.84 7.03
N GLN A 153 47.08 7.65 7.34
CA GLN A 153 47.84 6.82 6.42
C GLN A 153 47.27 5.40 6.32
N ALA A 154 47.41 4.81 5.14
CA ALA A 154 47.04 3.44 4.86
C ALA A 154 48.22 2.67 4.27
N ARG A 155 48.40 1.43 4.72
CA ARG A 155 49.36 0.49 4.15
C ARG A 155 48.67 -0.29 3.04
N VAL A 156 49.28 -0.26 1.86
CA VAL A 156 48.76 -0.87 0.64
C VAL A 156 49.81 -1.83 0.10
N ARG A 157 49.36 -3.01 -0.32
CA ARG A 157 50.18 -3.97 -1.05
C ARG A 157 49.88 -3.80 -2.53
N ILE A 158 50.93 -3.63 -3.31
CA ILE A 158 50.87 -3.50 -4.77
C ILE A 158 51.50 -4.76 -5.34
N ARG A 159 50.79 -5.40 -6.27
CA ARG A 159 51.26 -6.54 -7.05
C ARG A 159 51.31 -6.11 -8.51
N MET A 160 52.45 -6.33 -9.15
CA MET A 160 52.68 -5.85 -10.51
C MET A 160 53.45 -6.87 -11.36
N VAL A 161 53.18 -6.85 -12.65
CA VAL A 161 53.86 -7.66 -13.67
C VAL A 161 54.08 -6.82 -14.92
N LEU A 162 55.21 -7.02 -15.60
CA LEU A 162 55.52 -6.33 -16.85
C LEU A 162 54.62 -6.84 -17.97
N ARG A 163 54.08 -5.92 -18.78
CA ARG A 163 53.27 -6.29 -19.95
C ARG A 163 54.06 -7.15 -20.93
N ASP A 164 55.31 -6.78 -21.20
CA ASP A 164 56.17 -7.51 -22.14
C ASP A 164 56.42 -8.96 -21.69
N ALA A 165 56.50 -9.20 -20.37
CA ALA A 165 56.63 -10.54 -19.82
C ALA A 165 55.35 -11.37 -19.92
N LEU A 166 54.19 -10.73 -20.09
CA LEU A 166 52.91 -11.41 -20.31
C LEU A 166 52.66 -11.73 -21.79
N GLU A 167 53.25 -10.98 -22.71
CA GLU A 167 52.95 -11.06 -24.15
C GLU A 167 53.04 -12.49 -24.72
N PRO A 168 54.08 -13.30 -24.42
CA PRO A 168 54.15 -14.67 -24.93
C PRO A 168 52.97 -15.56 -24.50
N PHE A 169 52.47 -15.35 -23.27
CA PHE A 169 51.30 -16.06 -22.75
C PHE A 169 50.01 -15.54 -23.39
N LEU A 170 49.91 -14.24 -23.64
CA LEU A 170 48.77 -13.61 -24.32
C LEU A 170 48.65 -14.10 -25.76
N GLU A 171 49.76 -14.18 -26.49
CA GLU A 171 49.82 -14.72 -27.85
C GLU A 171 49.43 -16.20 -27.88
N THR A 172 50.04 -17.02 -27.02
CA THR A 172 49.72 -18.46 -26.92
C THR A 172 48.23 -18.68 -26.63
N ALA A 173 47.66 -17.92 -25.70
CA ALA A 173 46.24 -18.01 -25.37
C ALA A 173 45.34 -17.54 -26.52
N ARG A 174 45.75 -16.51 -27.26
CA ARG A 174 45.05 -15.98 -28.43
C ARG A 174 45.02 -16.98 -29.57
N ASP A 175 46.16 -17.60 -29.88
CA ASP A 175 46.30 -18.63 -30.92
C ASP A 175 45.50 -19.88 -30.57
N ALA A 176 45.45 -20.22 -29.28
CA ALA A 176 44.59 -21.28 -28.77
C ALA A 176 43.10 -20.89 -28.69
N GLY A 177 42.70 -19.67 -29.09
CA GLY A 177 41.30 -19.22 -29.14
C GLY A 177 40.66 -18.93 -27.77
N VAL A 178 41.49 -18.67 -26.76
CA VAL A 178 41.11 -18.41 -25.36
C VAL A 178 41.72 -17.08 -24.91
N PRO A 179 41.21 -15.92 -25.35
CA PRO A 179 41.84 -14.63 -25.08
C PRO A 179 41.80 -14.28 -23.59
N ILE A 180 42.97 -14.05 -22.99
CA ILE A 180 43.12 -13.58 -21.61
C ILE A 180 42.57 -12.16 -21.47
N ARG A 181 41.81 -11.89 -20.40
CA ARG A 181 41.27 -10.55 -20.10
C ARG A 181 41.55 -10.06 -18.69
N LEU A 182 41.86 -10.96 -17.77
CA LEU A 182 42.13 -10.65 -16.38
C LEU A 182 43.47 -11.28 -16.00
N VAL A 183 44.31 -10.54 -15.27
CA VAL A 183 45.47 -11.07 -14.57
C VAL A 183 45.09 -11.21 -13.10
N ALA A 184 45.17 -12.41 -12.55
CA ALA A 184 44.90 -12.70 -11.15
C ALA A 184 46.21 -12.85 -10.38
N PHE A 185 46.44 -11.97 -9.41
CA PHE A 185 47.65 -12.00 -8.57
C PHE A 185 47.48 -12.80 -7.26
N ASP A 186 46.33 -13.44 -7.08
CA ASP A 186 45.99 -14.28 -5.92
C ASP A 186 44.87 -15.24 -6.33
N ARG A 187 44.61 -16.26 -5.50
CA ARG A 187 43.46 -17.18 -5.58
C ARG A 187 42.12 -16.50 -5.26
N SER A 188 41.98 -15.22 -5.60
CA SER A 188 40.75 -14.45 -5.47
C SER A 188 40.55 -13.53 -6.67
N LEU A 189 39.34 -13.52 -7.26
CA LEU A 189 39.01 -12.57 -8.35
C LEU A 189 38.94 -11.11 -7.87
N GLN A 190 39.01 -10.88 -6.56
CA GLN A 190 39.04 -9.54 -5.98
C GLN A 190 40.40 -8.86 -6.24
N GLY A 191 41.45 -9.67 -6.48
CA GLY A 191 42.83 -9.24 -6.75
C GLY A 191 43.17 -9.06 -8.23
N CYS A 192 42.20 -9.03 -9.14
CA CYS A 192 42.48 -9.03 -10.57
C CYS A 192 42.77 -7.64 -11.13
N ALA A 193 43.66 -7.59 -12.13
CA ALA A 193 43.84 -6.44 -13.01
C ALA A 193 43.26 -6.75 -14.41
N GLU A 194 42.56 -5.79 -15.00
CA GLU A 194 41.98 -5.94 -16.35
C GLU A 194 43.04 -5.62 -17.42
N LEU A 195 43.19 -6.53 -18.39
CA LEU A 195 44.01 -6.32 -19.59
C LEU A 195 43.15 -5.67 -20.68
N GLY A 196 43.46 -4.41 -21.02
CA GLY A 196 42.84 -3.65 -22.11
C GLY A 196 41.73 -2.68 -21.68
N GLU A 197 41.09 -2.04 -22.67
CA GLU A 197 39.92 -1.19 -22.41
C GLU A 197 38.82 -2.00 -21.73
N PRO A 198 38.10 -1.42 -20.74
CA PRO A 198 37.04 -2.12 -20.04
C PRO A 198 36.02 -2.61 -21.06
N ALA A 199 36.02 -3.91 -21.34
CA ALA A 199 35.07 -4.51 -22.25
C ALA A 199 33.69 -4.10 -21.75
N LYS A 200 32.94 -3.37 -22.59
CA LYS A 200 31.62 -2.81 -22.28
C LYS A 200 30.69 -3.92 -21.78
N ARG A 201 30.73 -4.24 -20.47
CA ARG A 201 29.76 -5.06 -19.72
C ARG A 201 28.39 -4.37 -19.64
N ALA A 202 28.19 -3.33 -20.45
CA ALA A 202 27.20 -2.29 -20.26
C ALA A 202 25.84 -2.59 -20.91
N SER A 203 25.62 -3.72 -21.59
CA SER A 203 24.31 -3.97 -22.22
C SER A 203 23.51 -5.11 -21.60
N ALA A 204 24.13 -6.25 -21.29
CA ALA A 204 23.42 -7.39 -20.69
C ALA A 204 23.15 -7.16 -19.18
N ALA A 205 24.14 -6.65 -18.44
CA ALA A 205 23.97 -6.31 -17.03
C ALA A 205 22.92 -5.19 -16.85
N LYS A 206 22.91 -4.18 -17.72
CA LYS A 206 21.89 -3.12 -17.69
C LYS A 206 20.48 -3.62 -17.97
N LYS A 207 20.31 -4.63 -18.84
CA LYS A 207 19.00 -5.24 -19.10
C LYS A 207 18.52 -6.08 -17.92
N ILE A 208 19.43 -6.78 -17.25
CA ILE A 208 19.12 -7.54 -16.02
C ILE A 208 18.78 -6.57 -14.89
N ASP A 209 19.57 -5.49 -14.72
CA ASP A 209 19.28 -4.43 -13.74
C ASP A 209 17.94 -3.74 -14.03
N LEU A 210 17.60 -3.50 -15.30
CA LEU A 210 16.31 -2.92 -15.69
C LEU A 210 15.15 -3.89 -15.45
N ALA A 211 15.34 -5.19 -15.72
CA ALA A 211 14.35 -6.21 -15.43
C ALA A 211 14.13 -6.37 -13.92
N LEU A 212 15.20 -6.39 -13.12
CA LEU A 212 15.11 -6.39 -11.66
C LEU A 212 14.45 -5.11 -11.14
N LEU A 213 14.79 -3.95 -11.70
CA LEU A 213 14.15 -2.68 -11.33
C LEU A 213 12.66 -2.70 -11.67
N SER A 214 12.27 -3.18 -12.86
CA SER A 214 10.87 -3.30 -13.24
C SER A 214 10.11 -4.29 -12.36
N SER A 215 10.75 -5.39 -11.96
CA SER A 215 10.19 -6.38 -11.04
C SER A 215 10.01 -5.79 -9.64
N ALA A 216 11.01 -5.06 -9.14
CA ALA A 216 10.94 -4.40 -7.84
C ALA A 216 9.86 -3.31 -7.81
N VAL A 217 9.74 -2.52 -8.88
CA VAL A 217 8.69 -1.50 -9.02
C VAL A 217 7.32 -2.15 -9.11
N ALA A 218 7.15 -3.23 -9.90
CA ALA A 218 5.89 -3.96 -10.00
C ALA A 218 5.46 -4.55 -8.65
N LEU A 219 6.39 -5.13 -7.89
CA LEU A 219 6.15 -5.63 -6.53
C LEU A 219 5.77 -4.50 -5.56
N ALA A 220 6.45 -3.35 -5.63
CA ALA A 220 6.11 -2.18 -4.81
C ALA A 220 4.71 -1.64 -5.14
N CYS A 221 4.37 -1.54 -6.43
CA CYS A 221 3.02 -1.16 -6.88
C CYS A 221 1.95 -2.16 -6.45
N ALA A 222 2.24 -3.47 -6.53
CA ALA A 222 1.33 -4.50 -6.05
C ALA A 222 1.09 -4.39 -4.53
N LEU A 223 2.15 -4.18 -3.75
CA LEU A 223 2.05 -3.99 -2.30
C LEU A 223 1.22 -2.75 -1.96
N LEU A 224 1.51 -1.61 -2.59
CA LEU A 224 0.75 -0.37 -2.43
C LEU A 224 -0.72 -0.53 -2.86
N GLY A 225 -0.98 -1.27 -3.94
CA GLY A 225 -2.33 -1.59 -4.39
C GLY A 225 -3.10 -2.43 -3.37
N THR A 226 -2.47 -3.46 -2.78
CA THR A 226 -3.10 -4.26 -1.72
C THR A 226 -3.38 -3.43 -0.46
N LEU A 227 -2.48 -2.54 -0.08
CA LEU A 227 -2.68 -1.62 1.06
C LEU A 227 -3.84 -0.65 0.79
N HIS A 228 -3.93 -0.13 -0.43
CA HIS A 228 -4.98 0.80 -0.82
C HIS A 228 -6.36 0.15 -0.83
N LEU A 229 -6.46 -1.09 -1.32
CA LEU A 229 -7.70 -1.89 -1.30
C LEU A 229 -8.14 -2.23 0.14
N GLN A 230 -7.18 -2.47 1.04
CA GLN A 230 -7.49 -2.67 2.45
C GLN A 230 -8.07 -1.40 3.08
N TRP A 231 -7.47 -0.24 2.82
CA TRP A 231 -7.94 1.04 3.36
C TRP A 231 -9.31 1.45 2.82
N SER A 232 -9.61 1.19 1.54
CA SER A 232 -10.95 1.46 0.99
C SER A 232 -12.02 0.60 1.66
N SER A 233 -11.70 -0.67 1.94
CA SER A 233 -12.65 -1.59 2.59
C SER A 233 -12.97 -1.21 4.04
N GLU A 234 -12.02 -0.61 4.77
CA GLU A 234 -12.25 -0.11 6.14
C GLU A 234 -13.10 1.16 6.15
N LEU A 235 -12.89 2.08 5.21
CA LEU A 235 -13.72 3.27 5.08
C LEU A 235 -15.15 2.91 4.70
N ASP A 236 -15.36 2.00 3.74
CA ASP A 236 -16.69 1.55 3.33
C ASP A 236 -17.46 0.88 4.49
N ARG A 237 -16.75 0.15 5.37
CA ARG A 237 -17.33 -0.45 6.57
C ARG A 237 -17.76 0.61 7.58
N LEU A 238 -16.90 1.59 7.88
CA LEU A 238 -17.22 2.70 8.78
C LEU A 238 -18.41 3.51 8.24
N ASP A 239 -18.45 3.76 6.94
CA ASP A 239 -19.55 4.47 6.27
C ASP A 239 -20.87 3.70 6.33
N ALA A 240 -20.81 2.38 6.21
CA ALA A 240 -21.98 1.50 6.34
C ALA A 240 -22.52 1.48 7.78
N ASP A 241 -21.63 1.43 8.77
CA ASP A 241 -22.00 1.46 10.20
C ASP A 241 -22.63 2.80 10.58
N ILE A 242 -22.04 3.92 10.15
CA ILE A 242 -22.61 5.26 10.36
C ILE A 242 -24.01 5.37 9.74
N ARG A 243 -24.20 4.87 8.51
CA ARG A 243 -25.52 4.88 7.85
C ARG A 243 -26.54 4.00 8.58
N ALA A 244 -26.12 2.86 9.09
CA ALA A 244 -26.98 1.97 9.86
C ALA A 244 -27.45 2.65 11.17
N GLU A 245 -26.54 3.33 11.87
CA GLU A 245 -26.83 4.08 13.09
C GLU A 245 -27.80 5.26 12.82
N ILE A 246 -27.57 6.03 11.76
CA ILE A 246 -28.47 7.11 11.33
C ILE A 246 -29.86 6.55 11.00
N ALA A 247 -29.94 5.42 10.28
CA ALA A 247 -31.21 4.78 9.95
C ALA A 247 -31.95 4.27 11.21
N GLN A 248 -31.22 3.80 12.22
CA GLN A 248 -31.80 3.38 13.49
C GLN A 248 -32.34 4.57 14.30
N GLN A 249 -31.59 5.68 14.36
CA GLN A 249 -32.08 6.92 14.98
C GLN A 249 -33.31 7.48 14.26
N ALA A 250 -33.35 7.43 12.93
CA ALA A 250 -34.52 7.86 12.16
C ALA A 250 -35.75 7.02 12.49
N LYS A 251 -35.59 5.69 12.67
CA LYS A 251 -36.69 4.81 13.12
C LYS A 251 -37.18 5.17 14.52
N GLN A 252 -36.28 5.47 15.46
CA GLN A 252 -36.64 5.88 16.81
C GLN A 252 -37.42 7.20 16.80
N ARG A 253 -36.94 8.21 16.06
CA ARG A 253 -37.65 9.49 15.90
C ARG A 253 -39.03 9.33 15.27
N ALA A 254 -39.18 8.42 14.31
CA ALA A 254 -40.48 8.12 13.71
C ALA A 254 -41.48 7.51 14.71
N VAL A 255 -41.00 6.72 15.67
CA VAL A 255 -41.84 6.17 16.76
C VAL A 255 -42.24 7.28 17.74
N GLU A 256 -41.32 8.15 18.12
CA GLU A 256 -41.60 9.30 18.99
C GLU A 256 -42.63 10.25 18.36
N GLN A 257 -42.50 10.54 17.06
CA GLN A 257 -43.46 11.36 16.32
C GLN A 257 -44.86 10.72 16.32
N LYS A 258 -44.97 9.41 16.10
CA LYS A 258 -46.26 8.70 16.20
C LYS A 258 -46.87 8.79 17.60
N LEU A 259 -46.04 8.70 18.65
CA LEU A 259 -46.51 8.87 20.03
C LEU A 259 -47.04 10.28 20.29
N ALA A 260 -46.33 11.30 19.80
CA ALA A 260 -46.74 12.70 19.91
C ALA A 260 -48.06 12.96 19.17
N GLU A 261 -48.22 12.44 17.95
CA GLU A 261 -49.46 12.53 17.18
C GLU A 261 -50.64 11.86 17.90
N MET A 262 -50.43 10.68 18.49
CA MET A 262 -51.47 10.01 19.28
C MET A 262 -51.86 10.83 20.53
N GLY A 263 -50.87 11.48 21.17
CA GLY A 263 -51.09 12.39 22.29
C GLY A 263 -51.97 13.57 21.91
N GLU A 264 -51.66 14.26 20.81
CA GLU A 264 -52.45 15.41 20.32
C GLU A 264 -53.86 15.01 19.86
N ARG A 265 -54.02 13.85 19.21
CA ARG A 265 -55.35 13.31 18.87
C ARG A 265 -56.18 13.06 20.13
N ARG A 266 -55.60 12.43 21.15
CA ARG A 266 -56.29 12.17 22.42
C ARG A 266 -56.72 13.47 23.11
N ARG A 267 -55.85 14.48 23.11
CA ARG A 267 -56.13 15.78 23.72
C ARG A 267 -57.28 16.50 23.02
N THR A 268 -57.30 16.47 21.69
CA THR A 268 -58.38 17.03 20.87
C THR A 268 -59.73 16.35 21.12
N VAL A 269 -59.73 15.03 21.34
CA VAL A 269 -60.96 14.29 21.68
C VAL A 269 -61.46 14.64 23.08
N LEU A 270 -60.54 14.77 24.05
CA LEU A 270 -60.90 15.16 25.42
C LEU A 270 -61.45 16.58 25.49
N THR A 271 -60.87 17.54 24.75
CA THR A 271 -61.40 18.91 24.70
C THR A 271 -62.76 18.98 24.03
N LYS A 272 -63.00 18.22 22.95
CA LYS A 272 -64.33 18.09 22.34
C LYS A 272 -65.36 17.51 23.31
N ARG A 273 -65.00 16.46 24.04
CA ARG A 273 -65.89 15.82 25.03
C ARG A 273 -66.15 16.70 26.25
N ALA A 274 -65.20 17.56 26.63
CA ALA A 274 -65.38 18.55 27.69
C ALA A 274 -66.22 19.77 27.25
N ALA A 275 -66.26 20.07 25.95
CA ALA A 275 -67.04 21.15 25.37
C ALA A 275 -68.48 20.76 25.00
N GLU A 276 -68.85 19.48 25.10
CA GLU A 276 -70.24 19.04 24.96
C GLU A 276 -71.04 19.39 26.23
N PRO A 277 -72.08 20.24 26.15
CA PRO A 277 -72.91 20.56 27.30
C PRO A 277 -73.60 19.27 27.80
N ARG A 278 -73.55 19.04 29.12
CA ARG A 278 -74.08 17.82 29.73
C ARG A 278 -75.58 17.78 29.52
N LEU A 279 -76.07 16.71 28.88
CA LEU A 279 -77.50 16.49 28.59
C LEU A 279 -78.39 16.68 29.83
N ALA A 280 -77.85 16.39 31.03
CA ALA A 280 -78.52 16.61 32.31
C ALA A 280 -78.83 18.10 32.60
N GLU A 281 -77.94 19.03 32.24
CA GLU A 281 -78.17 20.47 32.44
C GLU A 281 -79.24 21.00 31.47
N ILE A 282 -79.26 20.47 30.25
CA ILE A 282 -80.26 20.81 29.23
C ILE A 282 -81.65 20.31 29.63
N VAL A 283 -81.74 19.05 30.08
CA VAL A 283 -83.00 18.47 30.55
C VAL A 283 -83.51 19.20 31.80
N ALA A 284 -82.62 19.57 32.74
CA ALA A 284 -83.01 20.33 33.92
C ALA A 284 -83.51 21.75 33.58
N ALA A 285 -82.84 22.45 32.65
CA ALA A 285 -83.26 23.78 32.21
C ALA A 285 -84.62 23.75 31.50
N VAL A 286 -84.87 22.71 30.69
CA VAL A 286 -86.16 22.50 30.04
C VAL A 286 -87.24 22.15 31.06
N ALA A 287 -86.96 21.23 32.00
CA ALA A 287 -87.92 20.82 33.02
C ALA A 287 -88.35 22.00 33.94
N ASN A 288 -87.42 22.88 34.31
CA ASN A 288 -87.72 24.07 35.13
C ASN A 288 -88.48 25.16 34.38
N ALA A 289 -88.40 25.18 33.05
CA ALA A 289 -89.07 26.16 32.22
C ALA A 289 -90.45 25.70 31.71
N LEU A 290 -90.89 24.48 32.05
CA LEU A 290 -92.21 24.00 31.66
C LEU A 290 -93.30 24.38 32.67
N PRO A 291 -94.47 24.87 32.22
CA PRO A 291 -95.64 25.08 33.09
C PRO A 291 -96.14 23.76 33.70
N GLU A 292 -96.64 23.78 34.94
CA GLU A 292 -97.23 22.59 35.59
C GLU A 292 -98.46 22.01 34.86
N THR A 293 -99.08 22.81 33.99
CA THR A 293 -100.23 22.47 33.14
C THR A 293 -99.85 21.78 31.82
N ALA A 294 -98.56 21.62 31.53
CA ALA A 294 -98.08 21.09 30.26
C ALA A 294 -97.78 19.57 30.31
N GLU A 295 -98.62 18.76 29.67
CA GLU A 295 -98.31 17.35 29.40
C GLU A 295 -97.39 17.21 28.17
N VAL A 296 -96.14 16.82 28.40
CA VAL A 296 -95.16 16.53 27.33
C VAL A 296 -95.26 15.07 26.94
N SER A 297 -95.54 14.82 25.66
CA SER A 297 -95.62 13.47 25.11
C SER A 297 -94.28 12.97 24.58
N GLU A 298 -93.45 13.88 24.06
CA GLU A 298 -92.18 13.51 23.43
C GLU A 298 -91.17 14.67 23.58
N PHE A 299 -89.95 14.31 24.01
CA PHE A 299 -88.79 15.20 24.05
C PHE A 299 -87.67 14.56 23.24
N THR A 300 -87.12 15.30 22.28
CA THR A 300 -85.97 14.85 21.49
C THR A 300 -84.93 15.96 21.44
N TRP A 301 -83.66 15.62 21.69
CA TRP A 301 -82.55 16.56 21.60
C TRP A 301 -81.53 16.06 20.58
N ALA A 302 -81.27 16.83 19.54
CA ALA A 302 -80.33 16.49 18.47
C ALA A 302 -79.60 17.74 17.97
N ALA A 303 -78.29 17.64 17.76
CA ALA A 303 -77.48 18.69 17.13
C ALA A 303 -77.69 20.12 17.69
N ALA A 304 -77.76 20.25 19.02
CA ALA A 304 -77.96 21.52 19.75
C ALA A 304 -79.35 22.18 19.59
N GLN A 305 -80.34 21.43 19.10
CA GLN A 305 -81.74 21.83 19.05
C GLN A 305 -82.59 20.78 19.78
N GLY A 306 -83.60 21.25 20.50
CA GLY A 306 -84.59 20.44 21.19
C GLY A 306 -85.92 20.51 20.48
N ARG A 307 -86.64 19.39 20.44
CA ARG A 307 -88.02 19.31 19.98
C ARG A 307 -88.88 18.79 21.11
N ILE A 308 -89.96 19.52 21.42
CA ILE A 308 -90.96 19.12 22.40
C ILE A 308 -92.30 19.03 21.72
N VAL A 309 -93.01 17.93 21.97
CA VAL A 309 -94.41 17.76 21.58
C VAL A 309 -95.25 17.81 22.84
N ALA A 310 -96.10 18.83 22.94
CA ALA A 310 -96.97 19.08 24.09
C ALA A 310 -98.44 19.22 23.65
N SER A 311 -99.35 19.23 24.62
CA SER A 311 -100.77 19.45 24.35
C SER A 311 -101.02 20.86 23.76
N LYS A 312 -102.00 20.95 22.85
CA LYS A 312 -102.35 22.20 22.16
C LYS A 312 -102.90 23.27 23.12
N ALA A 313 -103.54 22.85 24.21
CA ALA A 313 -104.05 23.73 25.25
C ALA A 313 -102.94 24.51 25.98
N ALA A 314 -101.74 23.92 26.14
CA ALA A 314 -100.60 24.53 26.82
C ALA A 314 -99.66 25.33 25.88
N ALA A 315 -99.96 25.38 24.58
CA ALA A 315 -99.12 26.03 23.56
C ALA A 315 -98.78 27.52 23.82
N PRO A 316 -99.71 28.40 24.26
CA PRO A 316 -99.35 29.80 24.53
C PRO A 316 -98.50 29.98 25.80
N GLU A 317 -98.67 29.13 26.81
CA GLU A 317 -97.92 29.18 28.08
C GLU A 317 -96.48 28.67 27.91
N ILE A 318 -96.29 27.60 27.14
CA ILE A 318 -94.95 27.06 26.81
C ILE A 318 -94.13 28.08 26.03
N LYS A 319 -94.76 28.81 25.09
CA LYS A 319 -94.10 29.86 24.34
C LYS A 319 -93.60 30.99 25.26
N ALA A 320 -94.45 31.45 26.18
CA ALA A 320 -94.09 32.50 27.14
C ALA A 320 -92.97 32.05 28.10
N ALA A 321 -93.01 30.80 28.56
CA ALA A 321 -92.02 30.27 29.48
C ALA A 321 -90.64 30.05 28.82
N PHE A 322 -90.60 29.64 27.55
CA PHE A 322 -89.35 29.48 26.80
C PHE A 322 -88.68 30.82 26.49
N ASP A 323 -89.48 31.83 26.12
CA ASP A 323 -88.98 33.19 25.92
C ASP A 323 -88.39 33.80 27.21
N GLY A 324 -88.97 33.50 28.38
CA GLY A 324 -88.46 33.92 29.69
C GLY A 324 -87.21 33.17 30.17
N ALA A 325 -87.05 31.89 29.78
CA ALA A 325 -85.92 31.05 30.16
C ALA A 325 -84.69 31.16 29.22
N GLY A 326 -84.72 32.07 28.24
CA GLY A 326 -83.63 32.26 27.28
C GLY A 326 -83.52 31.13 26.25
N MET A 327 -84.60 30.38 26.01
CA MET A 327 -84.70 29.39 24.96
C MET A 327 -85.39 30.00 23.74
N ALA A 328 -84.69 30.09 22.62
CA ALA A 328 -85.27 30.64 21.40
C ALA A 328 -86.05 29.55 20.67
N ILE A 329 -87.33 29.79 20.38
CA ILE A 329 -88.12 28.91 19.53
C ILE A 329 -87.62 29.10 18.09
N VAL A 330 -87.06 28.03 17.53
CA VAL A 330 -86.50 27.98 16.16
C VAL A 330 -87.62 27.74 15.15
N SER A 331 -88.64 26.94 15.52
CA SER A 331 -89.79 26.65 14.66
C SER A 331 -91.00 26.15 15.46
N GLY A 332 -92.22 26.46 14.99
CA GLY A 332 -93.49 26.08 15.63
C GLY A 332 -94.27 27.26 16.25
N PRO A 333 -95.52 27.04 16.71
CA PRO A 333 -96.19 25.75 16.91
C PRO A 333 -96.66 25.06 15.62
N THR A 334 -96.21 23.82 15.39
CA THR A 334 -96.72 22.97 14.29
C THR A 334 -97.65 21.90 14.85
N THR A 335 -98.88 21.78 14.34
CA THR A 335 -99.84 20.77 14.83
C THR A 335 -99.43 19.37 14.38
N VAL A 336 -99.22 18.45 15.33
CA VAL A 336 -98.83 17.07 15.07
C VAL A 336 -99.96 16.16 15.55
N GLY A 337 -101.06 16.16 14.80
CA GLY A 337 -102.23 15.32 15.05
C GLY A 337 -103.14 15.82 16.18
N GLY A 338 -104.43 16.01 15.87
CA GLY A 338 -105.50 16.30 16.81
C GLY A 338 -105.22 17.47 17.76
N ASP A 339 -104.87 17.13 19.00
CA ASP A 339 -104.75 18.05 20.14
C ASP A 339 -103.29 18.24 20.62
N ARG A 340 -102.31 18.01 19.74
CA ARG A 340 -100.87 18.14 20.04
C ARG A 340 -100.15 19.11 19.13
N VAL A 341 -99.14 19.77 19.70
CA VAL A 341 -98.34 20.79 19.05
C VAL A 341 -96.85 20.54 19.30
N ALA A 342 -96.05 20.63 18.26
CA ALA A 342 -94.60 20.53 18.32
C ALA A 342 -93.95 21.93 18.30
N PHE A 343 -92.94 22.08 19.15
CA PHE A 343 -92.03 23.23 19.21
C PHE A 343 -90.60 22.74 19.01
N GLU A 344 -89.87 23.41 18.14
CA GLU A 344 -88.43 23.29 18.04
C GLU A 344 -87.80 24.51 18.69
N PHE A 345 -86.88 24.29 19.62
CA PHE A 345 -86.22 25.35 20.37
C PHE A 345 -84.70 25.09 20.42
N ALA A 346 -83.95 26.16 20.58
CA ALA A 346 -82.51 26.11 20.78
C ALA A 346 -82.16 26.96 22.00
N LEU A 347 -81.16 26.53 22.76
CA LEU A 347 -80.61 27.34 23.83
C LEU A 347 -79.95 28.57 23.22
N ARG A 348 -80.36 29.76 23.67
CA ARG A 348 -79.69 30.99 23.25
C ARG A 348 -78.27 30.93 23.82
N LYS A 349 -77.29 30.87 22.93
CA LYS A 349 -75.87 30.94 23.32
C LYS A 349 -75.69 32.19 24.18
N PRO A 350 -75.14 32.10 25.41
CA PRO A 350 -74.82 33.30 26.16
C PRO A 350 -73.91 34.17 25.28
N ALA A 351 -74.22 35.46 25.17
CA ALA A 351 -73.35 36.39 24.48
C ALA A 351 -71.95 36.30 25.13
N PRO A 352 -70.87 36.34 24.32
CA PRO A 352 -69.51 36.17 24.83
C PRO A 352 -69.13 37.22 25.87
#